data_AF-A0A2P2EDR2-F1
#
_entry.id   AF-A0A2P2EDR2-F1
#
_cell.length_a   1.000
_cell.length_b   1.000
_cell.length_c   1.000
_cell.angle_alpha   90.00
_cell.angle_beta   90.00
_cell.angle_gamma   90.00
#
_symmetry.space_group_name_H-M   'P 1'
#
loop_
_entity.id
_entity.type
_entity.pdbx_description
1 polymer ?
#
loop_
_entity_poly.entity_id
_entity_poly.type
_entity_poly.pdbx_seq_one_letter_code
_entity_poly.pdbx_strand_id
1 'polypeptide(L)'
;MSHKLARHFMSRPQAKTAIKAAVFAALMSLGACGGGQAVREQTDAERVEEANLKRTMLDAHVPTAIPVEARLSLSAPGNATGVAAQEVADLRTFGQDFVRLGRGNVVISVPNNASNSQSAAFVAQDVQRILFLAGVDYTRMVSGPYQASGSGDAPVLVSYGRYEAKATTCTPWSQVDPRKTASNLPPDRFGCAQNANLAAMIADPGDFLGDRRDTVRDAARLQNGIEQHRKGAVPTVSGAVATGGGGGQ
;
A
#
# COMPACT_ATOMS: atom_id res chain seq x y z
N MET A 1 51.14 -1.96 38.69
CA MET A 1 50.92 -2.00 40.14
C MET A 1 49.44 -2.18 40.40
N SER A 2 49.13 -3.26 41.11
CA SER A 2 47.81 -3.71 41.57
C SER A 2 47.07 -2.66 42.40
N HIS A 3 45.73 -2.68 42.41
CA HIS A 3 44.92 -3.01 43.61
C HIS A 3 43.40 -2.92 43.35
N LYS A 4 42.77 -4.11 43.31
CA LYS A 4 41.55 -4.58 43.99
C LYS A 4 40.51 -3.61 44.60
N LEU A 5 39.23 -4.00 44.33
CA LEU A 5 38.06 -4.17 45.23
C LEU A 5 37.38 -2.93 45.85
N ALA A 6 36.06 -2.81 45.64
CA ALA A 6 35.05 -3.34 46.57
C ALA A 6 33.60 -3.12 46.06
N ARG A 7 32.76 -4.14 46.28
CA ARG A 7 31.30 -4.12 46.09
C ARG A 7 30.66 -3.46 47.31
N HIS A 8 29.64 -2.64 47.12
CA HIS A 8 28.67 -2.34 48.18
C HIS A 8 27.25 -2.69 47.76
N PHE A 9 26.80 -3.76 48.40
CA PHE A 9 25.45 -4.24 48.61
C PHE A 9 24.69 -3.20 49.47
N MET A 10 23.48 -2.80 49.08
CA MET A 10 22.48 -2.31 50.03
C MET A 10 21.09 -2.81 49.61
N SER A 11 20.76 -3.97 50.16
CA SER A 11 19.41 -4.51 50.28
C SER A 11 18.65 -3.72 51.34
N ARG A 12 17.39 -3.37 51.08
CA ARG A 12 16.44 -2.91 52.11
C ARG A 12 15.29 -3.90 52.25
N PRO A 13 14.76 -4.06 53.47
CA PRO A 13 14.28 -5.34 53.97
C PRO A 13 12.78 -5.56 53.75
N GLN A 14 12.42 -6.83 53.59
CA GLN A 14 11.04 -7.31 53.61
C GLN A 14 10.48 -7.30 55.04
N ALA A 15 9.37 -6.61 55.23
CA ALA A 15 8.61 -6.65 56.48
C ALA A 15 7.78 -7.94 56.53
N LYS A 16 8.11 -8.79 57.52
CA LYS A 16 7.34 -9.97 57.90
C LYS A 16 6.33 -9.54 58.97
N THR A 17 5.03 -9.67 58.70
CA THR A 17 4.00 -9.62 59.73
C THR A 17 3.48 -11.02 60.03
N ALA A 18 3.45 -11.31 61.32
CA ALA A 18 3.39 -12.61 61.94
C ALA A 18 2.02 -13.28 61.85
N ILE A 19 2.08 -14.59 61.64
CA ILE A 19 1.03 -15.58 61.82
C ILE A 19 0.70 -15.67 63.32
N LYS A 20 -0.57 -15.52 63.68
CA LYS A 20 -1.12 -16.09 64.92
C LYS A 20 -2.31 -16.97 64.54
N ALA A 21 -2.09 -18.27 64.64
CA ALA A 21 -3.14 -19.28 64.64
C ALA A 21 -3.75 -19.34 66.05
N ALA A 22 -5.08 -19.30 66.14
CA ALA A 22 -5.82 -19.82 67.27
C ALA A 22 -7.01 -20.62 66.71
N VAL A 23 -6.97 -21.91 66.99
CA VAL A 23 -8.01 -22.91 66.68
C VAL A 23 -8.96 -22.93 67.88
N PHE A 24 -10.28 -22.88 67.68
CA PHE A 24 -11.22 -23.93 68.10
C PHE A 24 -12.70 -23.58 67.83
N ALA A 25 -13.42 -24.65 67.41
CA ALA A 25 -14.85 -24.93 67.61
C ALA A 25 -15.93 -24.20 66.76
N ALA A 26 -16.27 -24.86 65.66
CA ALA A 26 -17.61 -25.22 65.19
C ALA A 26 -18.84 -24.49 65.78
N LEU A 27 -19.54 -23.74 64.93
CA LEU A 27 -21.00 -23.69 64.92
C LEU A 27 -21.47 -23.62 63.46
N MET A 28 -22.15 -24.69 63.01
CA MET A 28 -22.89 -24.74 61.76
C MET A 28 -24.03 -23.71 61.78
N SER A 29 -23.99 -22.75 60.87
CA SER A 29 -25.18 -22.04 60.42
C SER A 29 -25.11 -21.85 58.90
N LEU A 30 -26.09 -22.42 58.22
CA LEU A 30 -26.34 -22.27 56.79
C LEU A 30 -26.66 -20.79 56.50
N GLY A 31 -25.99 -20.22 55.50
CA GLY A 31 -26.23 -18.85 55.02
C GLY A 31 -25.46 -18.60 53.73
N ALA A 32 -26.11 -18.88 52.60
CA ALA A 32 -25.58 -18.88 51.25
C ALA A 32 -24.93 -17.56 50.78
N CYS A 33 -23.82 -17.72 50.03
CA CYS A 33 -23.28 -16.88 48.95
C CYS A 33 -23.73 -15.40 48.86
N GLY A 34 -23.07 -14.53 49.62
CA GLY A 34 -22.86 -13.14 49.24
C GLY A 34 -21.69 -13.04 48.27
N GLY A 35 -21.98 -13.00 46.97
CA GLY A 35 -20.99 -12.89 45.90
C GLY A 35 -21.62 -12.42 44.60
N GLY A 36 -22.47 -11.39 44.68
CA GLY A 36 -23.01 -10.72 43.49
C GLY A 36 -21.91 -9.93 42.80
N GLN A 37 -21.15 -10.58 41.92
CA GLN A 37 -20.51 -9.86 40.82
C GLN A 37 -21.66 -9.33 39.96
N ALA A 38 -21.94 -8.04 40.07
CA ALA A 38 -22.79 -7.34 39.12
C ALA A 38 -22.17 -7.54 37.73
N VAL A 39 -22.74 -8.45 36.95
CA VAL A 39 -22.55 -8.48 35.51
C VAL A 39 -23.10 -7.13 35.05
N ARG A 40 -22.20 -6.18 34.78
CA ARG A 40 -22.58 -4.98 34.03
C ARG A 40 -23.16 -5.49 32.72
N GLU A 41 -24.45 -5.24 32.51
CA GLU A 41 -25.11 -5.47 31.24
C GLU A 41 -24.44 -4.55 30.22
N GLN A 42 -23.50 -5.11 29.46
CA GLN A 42 -22.72 -4.39 28.48
C GLN A 42 -23.68 -4.00 27.36
N THR A 43 -23.94 -2.71 27.21
CA THR A 43 -24.88 -2.20 26.22
C THR A 43 -24.43 -2.61 24.82
N ASP A 44 -25.38 -2.83 23.89
CA ASP A 44 -25.03 -3.24 22.53
C ASP A 44 -24.10 -2.23 21.84
N ALA A 45 -24.19 -0.95 22.19
CA ALA A 45 -23.28 0.09 21.73
C ALA A 45 -21.84 -0.15 22.20
N GLU A 46 -21.64 -0.50 23.47
CA GLU A 46 -20.32 -0.75 24.07
C GLU A 46 -19.70 -2.07 23.57
N ARG A 47 -20.54 -3.07 23.27
CA ARG A 47 -20.12 -4.33 22.60
C ARG A 47 -19.71 -4.10 21.15
N VAL A 48 -20.47 -3.30 20.41
CA VAL A 48 -20.15 -2.91 19.04
C VAL A 48 -18.87 -2.08 19.02
N GLU A 49 -18.69 -1.16 19.96
CA GLU A 49 -17.47 -0.34 20.05
C GLU A 49 -16.24 -1.19 20.39
N GLU A 50 -16.32 -2.12 21.35
CA GLU A 50 -15.22 -3.03 21.68
C GLU A 50 -14.90 -4.02 20.54
N ALA A 51 -15.91 -4.44 19.76
CA ALA A 51 -15.73 -5.27 18.57
C ALA A 51 -15.09 -4.50 17.40
N ASN A 52 -15.32 -3.19 17.30
CA ASN A 52 -14.71 -2.32 16.30
C ASN A 52 -13.32 -1.79 16.71
N LEU A 53 -12.98 -1.80 18.00
CA LEU A 53 -11.69 -1.33 18.53
C LEU A 53 -10.64 -2.44 18.66
N LYS A 54 -11.05 -3.72 18.70
CA LYS A 54 -10.12 -4.85 18.69
C LYS A 54 -9.75 -5.17 17.25
N ARG A 55 -8.44 -5.14 16.93
CA ARG A 55 -7.90 -5.67 15.67
C ARG A 55 -8.57 -6.99 15.35
N THR A 56 -9.35 -6.99 14.28
CA THR A 56 -10.01 -8.18 13.75
C THR A 56 -9.00 -9.00 12.94
N MET A 57 -9.35 -10.24 12.59
CA MET A 57 -8.57 -11.03 11.63
C MET A 57 -8.36 -10.29 10.29
N LEU A 58 -9.25 -9.35 9.94
CA LEU A 58 -9.18 -8.55 8.73
C LEU A 58 -8.14 -7.42 8.81
N ASP A 59 -7.85 -6.94 10.02
CA ASP A 59 -6.81 -5.93 10.28
C ASP A 59 -5.40 -6.51 10.35
N ALA A 60 -5.28 -7.83 10.24
CA ALA A 60 -4.00 -8.51 10.10
C ALA A 60 -3.45 -8.29 8.68
N HIS A 61 -2.14 -8.00 8.57
CA HIS A 61 -1.44 -7.82 7.29
C HIS A 61 -1.97 -6.65 6.45
N VAL A 62 -2.10 -5.47 7.07
CA VAL A 62 -2.44 -4.22 6.37
C VAL A 62 -1.50 -4.04 5.18
N PRO A 63 -2.01 -3.89 3.95
CA PRO A 63 -1.18 -3.69 2.78
C PRO A 63 -0.48 -2.33 2.87
N THR A 64 0.76 -2.28 2.41
CA THR A 64 1.59 -1.06 2.44
C THR A 64 2.21 -0.84 1.08
N ALA A 65 2.47 0.42 0.74
CA ALA A 65 3.23 0.78 -0.45
C ALA A 65 4.70 1.04 -0.15
N ILE A 66 5.56 0.72 -1.11
CA ILE A 66 6.99 1.04 -1.10
C ILE A 66 7.32 1.97 -2.28
N PRO A 67 8.19 2.99 -2.08
CA PRO A 67 8.64 3.82 -3.18
C PRO A 67 9.61 3.03 -4.06
N VAL A 68 9.42 3.10 -5.37
CA VAL A 68 10.29 2.51 -6.37
C VAL A 68 10.56 3.50 -7.50
N GLU A 69 11.60 3.26 -8.28
CA GLU A 69 11.94 4.07 -9.45
C GLU A 69 11.61 3.29 -10.72
N ALA A 70 10.70 3.82 -11.53
CA ALA A 70 10.48 3.32 -12.88
C ALA A 70 11.57 3.87 -13.79
N ARG A 71 12.19 3.03 -14.61
CA ARG A 71 13.27 3.42 -15.53
C ARG A 71 13.01 2.86 -16.92
N LEU A 72 13.26 3.67 -17.93
CA LEU A 72 13.25 3.31 -19.35
C LEU A 72 14.57 3.79 -19.97
N SER A 73 15.27 2.89 -20.66
CA SER A 73 16.48 3.23 -21.43
C SER A 73 16.13 3.27 -22.90
N LEU A 74 16.52 4.35 -23.59
CA LEU A 74 16.31 4.56 -25.00
C LEU A 74 17.63 4.53 -25.75
N SER A 75 17.66 3.84 -26.87
CA SER A 75 18.84 3.76 -27.72
C SER A 75 19.15 5.12 -28.35
N ALA A 76 20.44 5.47 -28.38
CA ALA A 76 20.91 6.71 -28.98
C ALA A 76 22.19 6.45 -29.80
N PRO A 77 22.11 5.71 -30.92
CA PRO A 77 23.29 5.46 -31.74
C PRO A 77 23.91 6.78 -32.26
N GLY A 78 25.19 6.76 -32.61
CA GLY A 78 25.91 7.95 -33.07
C GLY A 78 25.29 8.71 -34.26
N ASN A 79 24.37 8.11 -35.03
CA ASN A 79 23.63 8.75 -36.12
C ASN A 79 22.15 9.04 -35.80
N ALA A 80 21.73 8.89 -34.54
CA ALA A 80 20.35 9.15 -34.12
C ALA A 80 19.99 10.63 -34.28
N THR A 81 18.80 10.88 -34.83
CA THR A 81 18.20 12.21 -34.97
C THR A 81 16.95 12.38 -34.11
N GLY A 82 16.58 11.36 -33.34
CA GLY A 82 15.38 11.28 -32.51
C GLY A 82 15.21 9.88 -31.94
N VAL A 83 14.11 9.64 -31.22
CA VAL A 83 13.81 8.33 -30.61
C VAL A 83 13.56 7.30 -31.71
N ALA A 84 14.05 6.06 -31.54
CA ALA A 84 13.83 5.00 -32.51
C ALA A 84 12.33 4.69 -32.63
N ALA A 85 11.85 4.46 -33.86
CA ALA A 85 10.42 4.28 -34.14
C ALA A 85 9.77 3.16 -33.29
N GLN A 86 10.52 2.10 -33.00
CA GLN A 86 10.08 0.99 -32.17
C GLN A 86 9.92 1.37 -30.69
N GLU A 87 10.72 2.31 -30.18
CA GLU A 87 10.71 2.74 -28.77
C GLU A 87 9.66 3.82 -28.49
N VAL A 88 9.09 4.46 -29.52
CA VAL A 88 8.09 5.53 -29.36
C VAL A 88 6.84 5.06 -28.62
N ALA A 89 6.38 3.83 -28.87
CA ALA A 89 5.21 3.26 -28.21
C ALA A 89 5.47 3.00 -26.71
N ASP A 90 6.66 2.48 -26.39
CA ASP A 90 7.08 2.23 -25.02
C ASP A 90 7.23 3.53 -24.24
N LEU A 91 7.86 4.55 -24.85
CA LEU A 91 8.01 5.87 -24.24
C LEU A 91 6.65 6.56 -24.02
N ARG A 92 5.72 6.44 -24.97
CA ARG A 92 4.36 6.98 -24.81
C ARG A 92 3.63 6.30 -23.65
N THR A 93 3.71 4.97 -23.57
CA THR A 93 3.11 4.18 -22.48
C THR A 93 3.74 4.58 -21.14
N PHE A 94 5.06 4.73 -21.09
CA PHE A 94 5.80 5.17 -19.91
C PHE A 94 5.36 6.58 -19.44
N GLY A 95 5.13 7.50 -20.37
CA GLY A 95 4.59 8.83 -20.08
C GLY A 95 3.15 8.79 -19.54
N GLN A 96 2.28 7.97 -20.13
CA GLN A 96 0.91 7.78 -19.65
C GLN A 96 0.87 7.14 -18.25
N ASP A 97 1.78 6.20 -17.97
CA ASP A 97 1.95 5.63 -16.64
C ASP A 97 2.41 6.68 -15.63
N PHE A 98 3.33 7.58 -16.01
CA PHE A 98 3.70 8.71 -15.15
C PHE A 98 2.52 9.62 -14.84
N VAL A 99 1.65 9.91 -15.81
CA VAL A 99 0.45 10.75 -15.57
C VAL A 99 -0.47 10.10 -14.53
N ARG A 100 -0.61 8.77 -14.54
CA ARG A 100 -1.49 8.03 -13.63
C ARG A 100 -0.86 7.76 -12.26
N LEU A 101 0.40 7.33 -12.24
CA LEU A 101 1.07 6.69 -11.10
C LEU A 101 2.35 7.41 -10.66
N GLY A 102 2.82 8.36 -11.46
CA GLY A 102 4.06 9.09 -11.19
C GLY A 102 3.99 9.92 -9.91
N ARG A 103 5.16 10.07 -9.28
CA ARG A 103 5.41 10.90 -8.10
C ARG A 103 6.64 11.75 -8.39
N GLY A 104 6.55 13.04 -8.05
CA GLY A 104 7.61 14.01 -8.35
C GLY A 104 7.74 14.30 -9.84
N ASN A 105 8.98 14.47 -10.30
CA ASN A 105 9.31 14.84 -11.67
C ASN A 105 9.83 13.63 -12.47
N VAL A 106 9.61 13.66 -13.79
CA VAL A 106 10.31 12.79 -14.73
C VAL A 106 11.72 13.34 -14.93
N VAL A 107 12.72 12.50 -14.70
CA VAL A 107 14.12 12.81 -14.91
C VAL A 107 14.57 12.21 -16.24
N ILE A 108 15.15 13.05 -17.10
CA ILE A 108 15.73 12.65 -18.38
C ILE A 108 17.24 12.81 -18.24
N SER A 109 17.95 11.69 -18.09
CA SER A 109 19.41 11.67 -17.98
C SER A 109 20.03 11.48 -19.36
N VAL A 110 20.79 12.49 -19.79
CA VAL A 110 21.45 12.51 -21.10
C VAL A 110 22.94 12.19 -20.92
N PRO A 111 23.51 11.27 -21.70
CA PRO A 111 24.93 10.94 -21.58
C PRO A 111 25.81 12.12 -21.97
N ASN A 112 26.83 12.37 -21.16
CA ASN A 112 27.90 13.31 -21.42
C ASN A 112 29.25 12.57 -21.52
N ASN A 113 30.21 13.15 -22.26
CA ASN A 113 31.53 12.56 -22.52
C ASN A 113 31.46 11.17 -23.20
N ALA A 114 30.47 10.97 -24.06
CA ALA A 114 30.33 9.81 -24.94
C ALA A 114 30.44 10.24 -26.42
N SER A 115 30.84 9.31 -27.29
CA SER A 115 30.97 9.58 -28.73
C SER A 115 29.65 9.94 -29.40
N ASN A 116 28.53 9.50 -28.82
CA ASN A 116 27.17 9.77 -29.29
C ASN A 116 26.49 10.96 -28.58
N SER A 117 27.20 11.77 -27.79
CA SER A 117 26.62 12.85 -26.96
C SER A 117 25.72 13.81 -27.75
N GLN A 118 26.13 14.21 -28.96
CA GLN A 118 25.31 15.07 -29.83
C GLN A 118 23.99 14.39 -30.25
N SER A 119 24.07 13.12 -30.66
CA SER A 119 22.92 12.34 -31.11
C SER A 119 21.98 12.04 -29.95
N ALA A 120 22.52 11.76 -28.77
CA ALA A 120 21.75 11.60 -27.54
C ALA A 120 21.03 12.90 -27.11
N ALA A 121 21.58 14.09 -27.42
CA ALA A 121 20.88 15.34 -27.18
C ALA A 121 19.63 15.49 -28.09
N PHE A 122 19.72 15.08 -29.36
CA PHE A 122 18.55 15.04 -30.25
C PHE A 122 17.50 14.04 -29.76
N VAL A 123 17.92 12.85 -29.34
CA VAL A 123 17.03 11.87 -28.72
C VAL A 123 16.34 12.46 -27.49
N ALA A 124 17.08 13.13 -26.59
CA ALA A 124 16.52 13.72 -25.39
C ALA A 124 15.47 14.83 -25.67
N GLN A 125 15.69 15.65 -26.70
CA GLN A 125 14.70 16.65 -27.15
C GLN A 125 13.42 15.98 -27.66
N ASP A 126 13.58 14.91 -28.45
CA ASP A 126 12.45 14.16 -28.97
C ASP A 126 11.70 13.40 -27.86
N VAL A 127 12.42 12.91 -26.85
CA VAL A 127 11.84 12.33 -25.63
C VAL A 127 10.93 13.32 -24.91
N GLN A 128 11.39 14.55 -24.68
CA GLN A 128 10.59 15.60 -24.05
C GLN A 128 9.30 15.87 -24.85
N ARG A 129 9.42 15.94 -26.19
CA ARG A 129 8.27 16.14 -27.08
C ARG A 129 7.26 14.98 -26.98
N ILE A 130 7.73 13.73 -27.04
CA ILE A 130 6.85 12.55 -26.97
C ILE A 130 6.17 12.45 -25.61
N LEU A 131 6.89 12.70 -24.51
CA LEU A 131 6.32 12.72 -23.17
C LEU A 131 5.26 13.82 -23.02
N PHE A 132 5.51 15.00 -23.58
CA PHE A 132 4.52 16.08 -23.59
C PHE A 132 3.24 15.67 -24.32
N LEU A 133 3.37 15.06 -25.50
CA LEU A 133 2.22 14.52 -26.26
C LEU A 133 1.52 13.36 -25.54
N ALA A 134 2.20 12.66 -24.63
CA ALA A 134 1.63 11.65 -23.76
C ALA A 134 0.89 12.23 -22.53
N GLY A 135 0.90 13.56 -22.33
CA GLY A 135 0.20 14.26 -21.26
C GLY A 135 1.07 14.67 -20.06
N VAL A 136 2.39 14.52 -20.16
CA VAL A 136 3.34 14.97 -19.13
C VAL A 136 3.57 16.47 -19.27
N ASP A 137 3.34 17.24 -18.21
CA ASP A 137 3.62 18.68 -18.20
C ASP A 137 5.14 18.97 -18.21
N TYR A 138 5.57 19.96 -19.01
CA TYR A 138 6.98 20.37 -19.10
C TYR A 138 7.57 20.79 -17.75
N THR A 139 6.79 21.39 -16.86
CA THR A 139 7.21 21.78 -15.51
C THR A 139 7.55 20.59 -14.61
N ARG A 140 7.07 19.39 -14.95
CA ARG A 140 7.39 18.13 -14.26
C ARG A 140 8.50 17.34 -14.95
N MET A 141 9.12 17.87 -16.00
CA MET A 141 10.28 17.26 -16.65
C MET A 141 11.56 17.97 -16.22
N VAL A 142 12.56 17.19 -15.83
CA VAL A 142 13.89 17.68 -15.49
C VAL A 142 14.91 16.93 -16.34
N SER A 143 15.66 17.63 -17.18
CA SER A 143 16.78 17.02 -17.91
C SER A 143 18.10 17.33 -17.24
N GLY A 144 19.00 16.34 -17.15
CA GLY A 144 20.35 16.52 -16.62
C GLY A 144 21.37 15.61 -17.28
N PRO A 145 22.65 15.99 -17.32
CA PRO A 145 23.70 15.13 -17.84
C PRO A 145 24.07 14.02 -16.85
N TYR A 146 24.48 12.86 -17.35
CA TYR A 146 25.20 11.84 -16.58
C TYR A 146 26.52 11.47 -17.27
N GLN A 147 27.50 11.00 -16.51
CA GLN A 147 28.82 10.64 -17.06
C GLN A 147 28.78 9.24 -17.66
N ALA A 148 29.04 9.12 -18.96
CA ALA A 148 29.00 7.85 -19.70
C ALA A 148 30.38 7.30 -20.09
N SER A 149 31.46 7.96 -19.64
CA SER A 149 32.86 7.51 -19.65
C SER A 149 33.27 6.58 -20.80
N GLY A 150 33.22 7.08 -22.04
CA GLY A 150 33.76 6.37 -23.21
C GLY A 150 32.90 5.22 -23.76
N SER A 151 31.65 5.07 -23.31
CA SER A 151 30.68 4.19 -24.00
C SER A 151 30.31 4.77 -25.38
N GLY A 152 30.36 3.92 -26.41
CA GLY A 152 30.16 4.31 -27.81
C GLY A 152 28.75 4.83 -28.11
N ASP A 153 27.75 4.15 -27.55
CA ASP A 153 26.33 4.36 -27.77
C ASP A 153 25.59 4.40 -26.42
N ALA A 154 25.98 5.33 -25.55
CA ALA A 154 25.36 5.49 -24.24
C ALA A 154 23.86 5.85 -24.38
N PRO A 155 22.94 5.17 -23.67
CA PRO A 155 21.50 5.40 -23.83
C PRO A 155 21.02 6.68 -23.17
N VAL A 156 19.88 7.21 -23.60
CA VAL A 156 19.14 8.22 -22.84
C VAL A 156 18.28 7.49 -21.80
N LEU A 157 18.38 7.88 -20.53
CA LEU A 157 17.61 7.27 -19.45
C LEU A 157 16.44 8.19 -19.07
N VAL A 158 15.25 7.62 -18.94
CA VAL A 158 14.07 8.31 -18.45
C VAL A 158 13.61 7.61 -17.18
N SER A 159 13.46 8.34 -16.09
CA SER A 159 12.99 7.76 -14.83
C SER A 159 12.04 8.64 -14.05
N TYR A 160 11.24 8.03 -13.19
CA TYR A 160 10.38 8.72 -12.25
C TYR A 160 10.10 7.86 -11.01
N GLY A 161 9.74 8.50 -9.90
CA GLY A 161 9.33 7.81 -8.69
C GLY A 161 7.88 7.34 -8.80
N ARG A 162 7.57 6.14 -8.32
CA ARG A 162 6.20 5.63 -8.17
C ARG A 162 6.11 4.77 -6.91
N TYR A 163 4.90 4.32 -6.61
CA TYR A 163 4.67 3.35 -5.55
C TYR A 163 4.36 1.98 -6.13
N GLU A 164 4.81 0.95 -5.41
CA GLU A 164 4.43 -0.44 -5.62
C GLU A 164 3.85 -1.03 -4.35
N ALA A 165 2.89 -1.94 -4.51
CA ALA A 165 2.29 -2.64 -3.38
C ALA A 165 3.28 -3.67 -2.85
N LYS A 166 3.56 -3.63 -1.54
CA LYS A 166 4.42 -4.61 -0.90
C LYS A 166 3.75 -5.98 -0.91
N ALA A 167 4.42 -6.97 -1.50
CA ALA A 167 3.97 -8.34 -1.46
C ALA A 167 3.79 -8.83 -0.01
N THR A 168 2.64 -9.44 0.27
CA THR A 168 2.32 -9.99 1.58
C THR A 168 2.47 -11.51 1.54
N THR A 169 3.32 -12.05 2.41
CA THR A 169 3.51 -13.51 2.52
C THR A 169 2.49 -14.07 3.50
N CYS A 170 1.50 -14.79 2.98
CA CYS A 170 0.50 -15.49 3.78
C CYS A 170 0.87 -16.96 4.00
N THR A 171 0.38 -17.55 5.09
CA THR A 171 0.42 -19.00 5.29
C THR A 171 -0.23 -19.72 4.10
N PRO A 172 0.36 -20.80 3.56
CA PRO A 172 -0.24 -21.60 2.50
C PRO A 172 -1.62 -22.14 2.88
N TRP A 173 -2.53 -22.24 1.91
CA TRP A 173 -3.85 -22.87 2.13
C TRP A 173 -3.75 -24.33 2.60
N SER A 174 -2.66 -25.04 2.25
CA SER A 174 -2.41 -26.42 2.67
C SER A 174 -2.26 -26.61 4.18
N GLN A 175 -2.00 -25.54 4.94
CA GLN A 175 -1.89 -25.60 6.41
C GLN A 175 -3.22 -25.33 7.12
N VAL A 176 -4.28 -24.97 6.37
CA VAL A 176 -5.61 -24.79 6.93
C VAL A 176 -6.39 -26.10 6.77
N ASP A 177 -6.95 -26.57 7.88
CA ASP A 177 -7.89 -27.70 7.88
C ASP A 177 -9.30 -27.19 7.53
N PRO A 178 -9.82 -27.47 6.31
CA PRO A 178 -11.12 -26.98 5.88
C PRO A 178 -12.29 -27.62 6.62
N ARG A 179 -12.05 -28.67 7.43
CA ARG A 179 -13.10 -29.35 8.21
C ARG A 179 -13.40 -28.65 9.53
N LYS A 180 -12.54 -27.73 9.99
CA LYS A 180 -12.70 -26.99 11.25
C LYS A 180 -13.69 -25.83 11.08
N THR A 181 -14.96 -26.16 10.92
CA THR A 181 -16.05 -25.19 10.72
C THR A 181 -16.98 -25.03 11.94
N ALA A 182 -16.79 -25.83 12.99
CA ALA A 182 -17.67 -25.88 14.15
C ALA A 182 -17.85 -24.53 14.89
N SER A 183 -16.85 -23.64 14.81
CA SER A 183 -16.91 -22.31 15.42
C SER A 183 -17.61 -21.25 14.56
N ASN A 184 -17.88 -21.53 13.28
CA ASN A 184 -18.38 -20.56 12.30
C ASN A 184 -17.53 -19.26 12.23
N LEU A 185 -16.23 -19.37 12.52
CA LEU A 185 -15.28 -18.27 12.42
C LEU A 185 -14.44 -18.39 11.15
N PRO A 186 -14.03 -17.27 10.55
CA PRO A 186 -13.12 -17.30 9.41
C PRO A 186 -11.79 -17.94 9.80
N PRO A 187 -11.10 -18.64 8.87
CA PRO A 187 -9.78 -19.18 9.16
C PRO A 187 -8.79 -18.04 9.43
N ASP A 188 -7.78 -18.28 10.27
CA ASP A 188 -6.81 -17.26 10.71
C ASP A 188 -6.10 -16.52 9.56
N ARG A 189 -5.96 -17.16 8.40
CA ARG A 189 -5.34 -16.58 7.20
C ARG A 189 -6.27 -15.71 6.36
N PHE A 190 -7.56 -15.63 6.69
CA PHE A 190 -8.57 -14.96 5.87
C PHE A 190 -8.18 -13.50 5.58
N GLY A 191 -7.87 -12.70 6.61
CA GLY A 191 -7.48 -11.31 6.40
C GLY A 191 -6.20 -11.14 5.59
N CYS A 192 -5.21 -12.02 5.80
CA CYS A 192 -4.00 -12.02 4.97
C CYS A 192 -4.32 -12.26 3.49
N ALA A 193 -5.15 -13.27 3.19
CA ALA A 193 -5.54 -13.57 1.82
C ALA A 193 -6.32 -12.41 1.18
N GLN A 194 -7.24 -11.80 1.92
CA GLN A 194 -8.01 -10.63 1.46
C GLN A 194 -7.09 -9.45 1.17
N ASN A 195 -6.17 -9.10 2.08
CA ASN A 195 -5.26 -7.98 1.92
C ASN A 195 -4.18 -8.23 0.84
N ALA A 196 -3.73 -9.47 0.67
CA ALA A 196 -2.84 -9.86 -0.43
C ALA A 196 -3.53 -9.72 -1.80
N ASN A 197 -4.80 -10.12 -1.90
CA ASN A 197 -5.59 -9.91 -3.12
C ASN A 197 -5.83 -8.41 -3.38
N LEU A 198 -6.12 -7.62 -2.34
CA LEU A 198 -6.25 -6.16 -2.46
C LEU A 198 -4.94 -5.54 -2.98
N ALA A 199 -3.80 -5.91 -2.41
CA ALA A 199 -2.49 -5.45 -2.87
C ALA A 199 -2.19 -5.85 -4.33
N ALA A 200 -2.71 -6.99 -4.80
CA ALA A 200 -2.53 -7.44 -6.18
C ALA A 200 -3.46 -6.74 -7.19
N MET A 201 -4.65 -6.29 -6.75
CA MET A 201 -5.65 -5.67 -7.61
C MET A 201 -5.66 -4.14 -7.57
N ILE A 202 -4.95 -3.53 -6.60
CA ILE A 202 -4.97 -2.08 -6.41
C ILE A 202 -4.44 -1.36 -7.66
N ALA A 203 -5.18 -0.33 -8.10
CA ALA A 203 -4.81 0.44 -9.28
C ALA A 203 -3.64 1.40 -9.00
N ASP A 204 -3.68 2.10 -7.86
CA ASP A 204 -2.59 2.97 -7.38
C ASP A 204 -2.17 2.53 -5.97
N PRO A 205 -1.00 1.90 -5.82
CA PRO A 205 -0.49 1.49 -4.50
C PRO A 205 -0.32 2.65 -3.52
N GLY A 206 -0.11 3.89 -4.00
CA GLY A 206 0.03 5.06 -3.14
C GLY A 206 -1.18 5.32 -2.24
N ASP A 207 -2.35 4.76 -2.57
CA ASP A 207 -3.56 4.86 -1.75
C ASP A 207 -3.43 4.17 -0.39
N PHE A 208 -2.48 3.24 -0.23
CA PHE A 208 -2.18 2.63 1.07
C PHE A 208 -1.48 3.58 2.05
N LEU A 209 -0.95 4.72 1.59
CA LEU A 209 -0.24 5.67 2.45
C LEU A 209 -1.19 6.67 3.12
N GLY A 210 -2.46 6.69 2.73
CA GLY A 210 -3.49 7.53 3.32
C GLY A 210 -4.50 8.01 2.29
N ASP A 211 -5.54 8.68 2.78
CA ASP A 211 -6.57 9.25 1.90
C ASP A 211 -5.97 10.31 0.98
N ARG A 212 -6.40 10.24 -0.28
CA ARG A 212 -6.18 11.35 -1.21
C ARG A 212 -6.89 12.57 -0.64
N ARG A 213 -6.31 13.75 -0.82
CA ARG A 213 -7.02 14.98 -0.47
C ARG A 213 -8.28 15.06 -1.31
N ASP A 214 -9.43 15.00 -0.64
CA ASP A 214 -10.71 15.23 -1.29
C ASP A 214 -10.69 16.61 -1.96
N THR A 215 -11.04 16.63 -3.24
CA THR A 215 -11.37 17.88 -3.91
C THR A 215 -12.68 18.42 -3.35
N VAL A 216 -12.90 19.73 -3.47
CA VAL A 216 -14.18 20.35 -3.07
C VAL A 216 -15.34 19.58 -3.71
N ARG A 217 -16.23 19.06 -2.86
CA ARG A 217 -17.37 18.27 -3.28
C ARG A 217 -18.32 19.15 -4.09
N ASP A 218 -18.60 18.78 -5.33
CA ASP A 218 -19.64 19.41 -6.14
C ASP A 218 -21.02 19.00 -5.62
N ALA A 219 -21.59 19.86 -4.76
CA ALA A 219 -22.90 19.66 -4.16
C ALA A 219 -24.03 19.61 -5.21
N ALA A 220 -23.92 20.38 -6.30
CA ALA A 220 -24.92 20.42 -7.36
C ALA A 220 -24.95 19.10 -8.13
N ARG A 221 -23.78 18.56 -8.48
CA ARG A 221 -23.68 17.24 -9.13
C ARG A 221 -24.30 16.14 -8.26
N LEU A 222 -24.05 16.19 -6.95
CA LEU A 222 -24.63 15.23 -6.02
C LEU A 222 -26.14 15.33 -5.91
N GLN A 223 -26.69 16.55 -5.77
CA GLN A 223 -28.13 16.76 -5.73
C GLN A 223 -28.80 16.30 -7.03
N ASN A 224 -28.19 16.59 -8.17
CA ASN A 224 -28.66 16.10 -9.46
C ASN A 224 -28.68 14.56 -9.49
N GLY A 225 -27.63 13.88 -9.04
CA GLY A 225 -27.62 12.41 -8.96
C GLY A 225 -28.75 11.85 -8.09
N ILE A 226 -28.95 12.41 -6.90
CA ILE A 226 -30.04 12.02 -5.99
C ILE A 226 -31.40 12.23 -6.65
N GLU A 227 -31.60 13.37 -7.31
CA GLU A 227 -32.85 13.70 -7.98
C GLU A 227 -33.14 12.77 -9.17
N GLN A 228 -32.12 12.41 -9.95
CA GLN A 228 -32.25 11.42 -11.03
C GLN A 228 -32.64 10.04 -10.48
N HIS A 229 -32.08 9.62 -9.34
CA HIS A 229 -32.48 8.38 -8.67
C HIS A 229 -33.94 8.43 -8.20
N ARG A 230 -34.37 9.55 -7.57
CA ARG A 230 -35.76 9.74 -7.12
C ARG A 230 -36.76 9.70 -8.27
N LYS A 231 -36.40 10.28 -9.42
CA LYS A 231 -37.22 10.30 -10.64
C LYS A 231 -37.18 9.00 -11.45
N GLY A 232 -36.41 7.99 -11.01
CA GLY A 232 -36.25 6.74 -11.74
C GLY A 232 -35.53 6.87 -13.09
N ALA A 233 -34.78 7.97 -13.27
CA ALA A 233 -34.09 8.29 -14.52
C ALA A 233 -32.64 7.74 -14.55
N VAL A 234 -32.23 7.02 -13.51
CA VAL A 234 -30.97 6.25 -13.54
C VAL A 234 -31.27 4.89 -14.18
N PRO A 235 -30.65 4.56 -15.32
CA PRO A 235 -30.87 3.27 -15.97
C PRO A 235 -30.49 2.15 -15.00
N THR A 236 -31.40 1.19 -14.83
CA THR A 236 -31.07 -0.07 -14.17
C THR A 236 -30.02 -0.78 -15.01
N VAL A 237 -28.98 -1.32 -14.36
CA VAL A 237 -28.02 -2.21 -15.02
C VAL A 237 -28.78 -3.46 -15.45
N SER A 238 -29.28 -3.46 -16.68
CA SER A 238 -29.79 -4.67 -17.32
C SER A 238 -28.58 -5.57 -17.60
N GLY A 239 -28.52 -6.74 -16.96
CA GLY A 239 -27.39 -7.68 -16.96
C GLY A 239 -27.05 -8.34 -18.31
N ALA A 240 -27.20 -7.64 -19.42
CA ALA A 240 -26.70 -8.10 -20.71
C ALA A 240 -25.17 -7.93 -20.74
N VAL A 241 -24.46 -8.96 -20.31
CA VAL A 241 -23.05 -9.16 -20.69
C VAL A 241 -23.02 -9.13 -22.22
N ALA A 242 -22.32 -8.17 -22.80
CA ALA A 242 -22.08 -8.12 -24.23
C ALA A 242 -21.29 -9.39 -24.62
N THR A 243 -21.98 -10.37 -25.18
CA THR A 243 -21.34 -11.50 -25.85
C THR A 243 -20.66 -10.95 -27.10
N GLY A 244 -19.35 -10.75 -27.01
CA GLY A 244 -18.51 -10.43 -28.14
C GLY A 244 -18.59 -11.55 -29.18
N GLY A 245 -19.33 -11.31 -30.25
CA GLY A 245 -19.40 -12.21 -31.40
C GLY A 245 -18.08 -12.16 -32.16
N GLY A 246 -17.34 -13.28 -32.15
CA GLY A 246 -16.22 -13.51 -33.04
C GLY A 246 -16.70 -13.65 -34.48
N GLY A 247 -16.44 -12.63 -35.30
CA GLY A 247 -16.63 -12.67 -36.74
C GLY A 247 -15.39 -13.25 -37.39
N GLY A 248 -15.47 -14.51 -37.80
CA GLY A 248 -14.54 -15.09 -38.78
C GLY A 248 -14.93 -14.65 -40.19
N GLN A 249 -13.93 -14.21 -40.96
CA GLN A 249 -13.84 -14.32 -42.41
C GLN A 249 -12.35 -14.48 -42.74
#